data_AF-A0A924GTS5-F1
#
_entry.id   AF-A0A924GTS5-F1
#
_cell.length_a   1.000
_cell.length_b   1.000
_cell.length_c   1.000
_cell.angle_alpha   90.00
_cell.angle_beta   90.00
_cell.angle_gamma   90.00
#
_symmetry.space_group_name_H-M   'P 1'
#
loop_
_entity.id
_entity.type
_entity.pdbx_description
1 polymer ?
#
loop_
_entity_poly.entity_id
_entity_poly.type
_entity_poly.pdbx_seq_one_letter_code
_entity_poly.pdbx_strand_id
1 'polypeptide(L)'
;MPEIVFKGKEYVYNHHLTVPYRPLVVDKTKGVGPGDLAGNLVIHGDNLHALKALLPRYAGQVDLVFIDPPYNTGNEGWCYSDNVNSPIMKEWLSTNPVDAEDMLRHDKWLCMMWPRLVLLRELMAQQGSIWITLDDNEVHHARMVLDEIFGAENFVATCVWHKMDSPKNTAEFFSEDHDYVLVYGKDKQKWRPNLLKRTVDMDARYDNADEDPRGPWKASDLSARNFYSEGTYAIRCPSGRVIEGPPPGNYWRVKESKFKDMNSEGRIWWGLDGNNVPA
;
A
#
# COMPACT_ATOMS: atom_id res chain seq x y z
N MET A 1 10.88 12.13 -17.48
CA MET A 1 10.04 11.13 -16.79
C MET A 1 9.38 10.31 -17.89
N PRO A 2 9.38 8.97 -17.84
CA PRO A 2 8.60 8.17 -18.81
C PRO A 2 7.13 8.54 -18.72
N GLU A 3 6.43 8.59 -19.85
CA GLU A 3 4.99 8.89 -19.93
C GLU A 3 4.25 7.69 -20.51
N ILE A 4 3.04 7.43 -20.02
CA ILE A 4 2.14 6.46 -20.65
C ILE A 4 1.41 7.12 -21.81
N VAL A 5 1.42 6.47 -22.98
CA VAL A 5 0.69 6.94 -24.17
C VAL A 5 -0.44 5.96 -24.44
N PHE A 6 -1.67 6.48 -24.51
CA PHE A 6 -2.87 5.71 -24.81
C PHE A 6 -3.85 6.58 -25.61
N LYS A 7 -4.71 5.94 -26.42
CA LYS A 7 -5.71 6.65 -27.22
C LYS A 7 -6.74 7.29 -26.32
N GLY A 8 -7.03 8.57 -26.55
CA GLY A 8 -8.01 9.30 -25.77
C GLY A 8 -7.42 10.15 -24.65
N LYS A 9 -6.13 9.98 -24.33
CA LYS A 9 -5.43 10.71 -23.25
C LYS A 9 -5.64 12.23 -23.38
N GLU A 10 -5.51 12.78 -24.59
CA GLU A 10 -5.67 14.20 -24.87
C GLU A 10 -7.07 14.75 -24.54
N TYR A 11 -8.11 13.90 -24.59
CA TYR A 11 -9.48 14.28 -24.25
C TYR A 11 -9.78 14.18 -22.76
N VAL A 12 -9.08 13.29 -22.04
CA VAL A 12 -9.31 13.06 -20.60
C VAL A 12 -8.32 13.79 -19.70
N TYR A 13 -7.17 14.21 -20.24
CA TYR A 13 -6.06 14.80 -19.48
C TYR A 13 -6.53 15.92 -18.54
N ASN A 14 -7.27 16.88 -19.09
CA ASN A 14 -7.85 18.01 -18.36
C ASN A 14 -9.36 17.86 -18.11
N HIS A 15 -9.95 16.70 -18.38
CA HIS A 15 -11.41 16.54 -18.29
C HIS A 15 -11.93 16.80 -16.87
N HIS A 16 -11.17 16.42 -15.84
CA HIS A 16 -11.45 16.68 -14.43
C HIS A 16 -11.73 18.17 -14.12
N LEU A 17 -11.15 19.11 -14.88
CA LEU A 17 -11.41 20.55 -14.76
C LEU A 17 -12.81 20.91 -15.27
N THR A 18 -13.23 20.26 -16.35
CA THR A 18 -14.49 20.50 -17.06
C THR A 18 -15.70 19.74 -16.48
N VAL A 19 -15.48 18.77 -15.58
CA VAL A 19 -16.57 18.05 -14.91
C VAL A 19 -17.45 19.06 -14.17
N PRO A 20 -18.77 19.15 -14.47
CA PRO A 20 -19.65 20.09 -13.81
C PRO A 20 -19.82 19.73 -12.33
N TYR A 21 -19.79 20.75 -11.49
CA TYR A 21 -20.14 20.63 -10.08
C TYR A 21 -21.63 20.30 -9.95
N ARG A 22 -21.96 19.30 -9.13
CA ARG A 22 -23.33 18.95 -8.77
C ARG A 22 -23.45 18.99 -7.24
N PRO A 23 -24.40 19.75 -6.67
CA PRO A 23 -24.53 19.82 -5.22
C PRO A 23 -25.01 18.48 -4.65
N LEU A 24 -24.53 18.14 -3.44
CA LEU A 24 -25.02 16.98 -2.71
C LEU A 24 -26.43 17.26 -2.18
N VAL A 25 -27.38 16.40 -2.53
CA VAL A 25 -28.78 16.49 -2.07
C VAL A 25 -29.02 15.38 -1.05
N VAL A 26 -29.39 15.76 0.17
CA VAL A 26 -29.64 14.80 1.25
C VAL A 26 -30.98 14.10 1.04
N ASP A 27 -30.93 12.78 0.87
CA ASP A 27 -32.11 11.92 0.92
C ASP A 27 -32.35 11.47 2.37
N LYS A 28 -33.26 12.17 3.06
CA LYS A 28 -33.61 11.90 4.45
C LYS A 28 -34.20 10.51 4.68
N THR A 29 -34.66 9.82 3.63
CA THR A 29 -35.24 8.48 3.76
C THR A 29 -34.18 7.37 3.78
N LYS A 30 -32.95 7.66 3.34
CA LYS A 30 -31.87 6.67 3.20
C LYS A 30 -30.78 6.78 4.27
N GLY A 31 -30.82 7.84 5.09
CA GLY A 31 -29.86 8.07 6.16
C GLY A 31 -30.31 7.53 7.50
N VAL A 32 -29.35 7.30 8.39
CA VAL A 32 -29.60 7.09 9.82
C VAL A 32 -29.27 8.39 10.56
N GLY A 33 -30.21 8.93 11.32
CA GLY A 33 -30.04 10.19 12.06
C GLY A 33 -30.49 11.44 11.27
N PRO A 34 -30.08 12.65 11.69
CA PRO A 34 -30.66 13.91 11.24
C PRO A 34 -30.30 14.32 9.79
N GLY A 35 -29.51 13.52 9.07
CA GLY A 35 -29.05 13.84 7.71
C GLY A 35 -28.07 15.02 7.72
N ASP A 36 -26.83 14.75 8.10
CA ASP A 36 -25.76 15.75 8.21
C ASP A 36 -24.61 15.45 7.24
N LEU A 37 -24.18 16.47 6.50
CA LEU A 37 -23.06 16.40 5.56
C LEU A 37 -21.69 16.46 6.27
N ALA A 38 -21.64 16.66 7.58
CA ALA A 38 -20.41 16.63 8.38
C ALA A 38 -20.05 15.24 8.91
N GLY A 39 -20.97 14.28 8.86
CA GLY A 39 -20.74 12.91 9.32
C GLY A 39 -20.28 11.96 8.21
N ASN A 40 -20.58 10.68 8.38
CA ASN A 40 -20.34 9.65 7.36
C ASN A 40 -21.32 9.82 6.19
N LEU A 41 -20.81 9.73 4.96
CA LEU A 41 -21.58 9.96 3.74
C LEU A 41 -21.63 8.70 2.89
N VAL A 42 -22.81 8.39 2.37
CA VAL A 42 -23.00 7.47 1.24
C VAL A 42 -23.57 8.30 0.10
N ILE A 43 -22.83 8.40 -1.00
CA ILE A 43 -23.20 9.23 -2.15
C ILE A 43 -23.61 8.30 -3.28
N HIS A 44 -24.83 8.48 -3.78
CA HIS A 44 -25.34 7.74 -4.93
C HIS A 44 -25.22 8.59 -6.20
N GLY A 45 -24.48 8.08 -7.19
CA GLY A 45 -24.29 8.71 -8.49
C GLY A 45 -22.99 8.24 -9.15
N ASP A 46 -22.68 8.81 -10.32
CA ASP A 46 -21.36 8.64 -10.94
C ASP A 46 -20.27 9.20 -10.03
N ASN A 47 -19.29 8.36 -9.71
CA ASN A 47 -18.19 8.72 -8.83
C ASN A 47 -17.38 9.92 -9.35
N LEU A 48 -17.27 10.15 -10.67
CA LEU A 48 -16.57 11.33 -11.20
C LEU A 48 -17.27 12.63 -10.79
N HIS A 49 -18.60 12.66 -10.85
CA HIS A 49 -19.39 13.80 -10.37
C HIS A 49 -19.39 13.90 -8.84
N ALA A 50 -19.46 12.77 -8.13
CA ALA A 50 -19.39 12.74 -6.68
C ALA A 50 -18.06 13.30 -6.14
N LEU A 51 -16.93 12.88 -6.72
CA LEU A 51 -15.60 13.40 -6.39
C LEU A 51 -15.52 14.91 -6.65
N LYS A 52 -16.05 15.39 -7.77
CA LYS A 52 -16.12 16.82 -8.07
C LYS A 52 -16.96 17.59 -7.04
N ALA A 53 -18.06 17.01 -6.58
CA ALA A 53 -18.95 17.60 -5.58
C ALA A 53 -18.29 17.73 -4.19
N LEU A 54 -17.35 16.83 -3.87
CA LEU A 54 -16.64 16.81 -2.59
C LEU A 54 -15.51 17.85 -2.49
N LEU A 55 -14.95 18.31 -3.63
CA LEU A 55 -13.81 19.22 -3.64
C LEU A 55 -13.97 20.47 -2.75
N PRO A 56 -15.09 21.22 -2.77
CA PRO A 56 -15.20 22.45 -1.98
C PRO A 56 -15.09 22.23 -0.47
N ARG A 57 -15.36 21.01 0.00
CA ARG A 57 -15.37 20.67 1.43
C ARG A 57 -14.15 19.86 1.86
N TYR A 58 -13.67 18.96 1.01
CA TYR A 58 -12.69 17.94 1.39
C TYR A 58 -11.37 18.00 0.61
N ALA A 59 -11.17 18.99 -0.26
CA ALA A 59 -9.87 19.17 -0.92
C ALA A 59 -8.74 19.23 0.13
N GLY A 60 -7.69 18.42 -0.09
CA GLY A 60 -6.55 18.36 0.81
C GLY A 60 -6.79 17.74 2.19
N GLN A 61 -7.92 17.06 2.42
CA GLN A 61 -8.32 16.59 3.76
C GLN A 61 -8.50 15.06 3.87
N VAL A 62 -8.45 14.32 2.76
CA VAL A 62 -8.66 12.86 2.78
C VAL A 62 -7.37 12.13 3.13
N ASP A 63 -7.32 11.48 4.30
CA ASP A 63 -6.13 10.75 4.76
C ASP A 63 -5.94 9.40 4.04
N LEU A 64 -7.03 8.73 3.68
CA LEU A 64 -7.00 7.43 3.04
C LEU A 64 -8.03 7.35 1.93
N VAL A 65 -7.57 6.98 0.75
CA VAL A 65 -8.41 6.53 -0.36
C VAL A 65 -8.17 5.03 -0.53
N PHE A 66 -9.26 4.27 -0.56
CA PHE A 66 -9.24 2.86 -0.96
C PHE A 66 -10.27 2.68 -2.07
N ILE A 67 -9.85 2.11 -3.20
CA ILE A 67 -10.75 1.85 -4.33
C ILE A 67 -10.51 0.46 -4.90
N ASP A 68 -11.60 -0.13 -5.38
CA ASP A 68 -11.65 -1.41 -6.07
C ASP A 68 -12.30 -1.17 -7.46
N PRO A 69 -11.53 -0.62 -8.42
CA PRO A 69 -12.06 -0.33 -9.75
C PRO A 69 -12.35 -1.64 -10.51
N PRO A 70 -13.10 -1.59 -11.62
CA PRO A 70 -13.23 -2.74 -12.51
C PRO A 70 -11.87 -3.27 -12.98
N TYR A 71 -11.65 -4.58 -12.94
CA TYR A 71 -10.36 -5.19 -13.30
C TYR A 71 -10.17 -5.34 -14.81
N ASN A 72 -11.19 -5.06 -15.62
CA ASN A 72 -11.10 -5.08 -17.09
C ASN A 72 -10.81 -6.48 -17.68
N THR A 73 -11.38 -7.51 -17.07
CA THR A 73 -11.17 -8.92 -17.41
C THR A 73 -11.64 -9.29 -18.82
N GLY A 74 -12.54 -8.48 -19.41
CA GLY A 74 -13.14 -8.71 -20.73
C GLY A 74 -14.43 -9.53 -20.67
N ASN A 75 -15.00 -9.76 -19.48
CA ASN A 75 -16.24 -10.51 -19.26
C ASN A 75 -17.38 -9.64 -18.71
N GLU A 76 -17.15 -8.33 -18.64
CA GLU A 76 -18.01 -7.38 -17.94
C GLU A 76 -19.37 -7.18 -18.61
N GLY A 77 -19.45 -7.36 -19.94
CA GLY A 77 -20.70 -7.21 -20.70
C GLY A 77 -21.28 -5.78 -20.70
N TRP A 78 -20.50 -4.79 -20.28
CA TRP A 78 -20.87 -3.36 -20.26
C TRP A 78 -19.79 -2.47 -20.89
N CYS A 79 -20.15 -1.24 -21.26
CA CYS A 79 -19.23 -0.24 -21.84
C CYS A 79 -18.85 0.84 -20.82
N TYR A 80 -17.61 1.34 -20.89
CA TYR A 80 -17.28 2.60 -20.20
C TYR A 80 -18.11 3.75 -20.82
N SER A 81 -18.66 4.64 -20.00
CA SER A 81 -19.60 5.68 -20.48
C SER A 81 -19.34 7.05 -19.87
N ASP A 82 -18.07 7.44 -19.77
CA ASP A 82 -17.73 8.77 -19.31
C ASP A 82 -18.29 9.83 -20.27
N ASN A 83 -19.04 10.77 -19.70
CA ASN A 83 -19.68 11.86 -20.45
C ASN A 83 -18.68 12.99 -20.78
N VAL A 84 -17.54 12.62 -21.36
CA VAL A 84 -16.48 13.53 -21.82
C VAL A 84 -17.01 14.52 -22.85
N ASN A 85 -16.49 15.74 -22.91
CA ASN A 85 -17.07 16.77 -23.78
C ASN A 85 -16.98 16.47 -25.28
N SER A 86 -16.06 15.60 -25.71
CA SER A 86 -15.87 15.22 -27.12
C SER A 86 -16.98 14.27 -27.60
N PRO A 87 -17.80 14.64 -28.61
CA PRO A 87 -18.82 13.76 -29.17
C PRO A 87 -18.26 12.45 -29.72
N ILE A 88 -17.08 12.51 -30.35
CA ILE A 88 -16.37 11.35 -30.89
C ILE A 88 -15.99 10.38 -29.76
N MET A 89 -15.53 10.90 -28.62
CA MET A 89 -15.19 10.05 -27.48
C MET A 89 -16.43 9.44 -26.82
N LYS A 90 -17.53 10.19 -26.71
CA LYS A 90 -18.80 9.64 -26.19
C LYS A 90 -19.27 8.47 -27.05
N GLU A 91 -19.27 8.67 -28.37
CA GLU A 91 -19.62 7.63 -29.32
C GLU A 91 -18.66 6.44 -29.18
N TRP A 92 -17.35 6.67 -29.20
CA TRP A 92 -16.33 5.62 -29.09
C TRP A 92 -16.41 4.79 -27.80
N LEU A 93 -16.62 5.44 -26.66
CA LEU A 93 -16.75 4.77 -25.37
C LEU A 93 -18.06 3.96 -25.30
N SER A 94 -19.16 4.51 -25.84
CA SER A 94 -20.49 3.89 -25.77
C SER A 94 -20.73 2.75 -26.78
N THR A 95 -20.06 2.76 -27.93
CA THR A 95 -20.41 1.88 -29.08
C THR A 95 -19.74 0.51 -29.06
N ASN A 96 -18.81 0.26 -28.14
CA ASN A 96 -18.06 -0.99 -28.10
C ASN A 96 -18.02 -1.56 -26.68
N PRO A 97 -18.72 -2.67 -26.41
CA PRO A 97 -18.62 -3.38 -25.13
C PRO A 97 -17.17 -3.74 -24.86
N VAL A 98 -16.81 -3.66 -23.59
CA VAL A 98 -15.48 -3.98 -23.11
C VAL A 98 -15.43 -5.49 -22.97
N ASP A 99 -15.09 -6.16 -24.07
CA ASP A 99 -14.85 -7.59 -24.09
C ASP A 99 -13.36 -7.88 -24.27
N ALA A 100 -13.00 -9.17 -24.18
CA ALA A 100 -11.61 -9.59 -24.29
C ALA A 100 -10.97 -9.33 -25.67
N GLU A 101 -11.79 -9.18 -26.72
CA GLU A 101 -11.34 -8.96 -28.10
C GLU A 101 -11.24 -7.48 -28.47
N ASP A 102 -11.71 -6.59 -27.60
CA ASP A 102 -11.55 -5.15 -27.75
C ASP A 102 -10.09 -4.74 -27.52
N MET A 103 -9.38 -4.59 -28.64
CA MET A 103 -8.00 -4.09 -28.69
C MET A 103 -7.82 -2.69 -28.08
N LEU A 104 -8.90 -1.99 -27.73
CA LEU A 104 -8.90 -0.67 -27.11
C LEU A 104 -9.35 -0.69 -25.64
N ARG A 105 -9.63 -1.85 -25.03
CA ARG A 105 -10.17 -1.89 -23.66
C ARG A 105 -9.29 -1.20 -22.63
N HIS A 106 -7.96 -1.30 -22.79
CA HIS A 106 -7.01 -0.69 -21.88
C HIS A 106 -7.02 0.84 -22.04
N ASP A 107 -7.05 1.35 -23.28
CA ASP A 107 -7.20 2.78 -23.57
C ASP A 107 -8.48 3.34 -22.92
N LYS A 108 -9.59 2.61 -23.02
CA LYS A 108 -10.88 3.00 -22.44
C LYS A 108 -10.87 2.98 -20.91
N TRP A 109 -10.27 1.96 -20.31
CA TRP A 109 -10.10 1.87 -18.86
C TRP A 109 -9.27 3.05 -18.34
N LEU A 110 -8.17 3.39 -19.03
CA LEU A 110 -7.33 4.53 -18.70
C LEU A 110 -8.08 5.86 -18.87
N CYS A 111 -8.90 5.99 -19.93
CA CYS A 111 -9.77 7.16 -20.11
C CYS A 111 -10.73 7.34 -18.93
N MET A 112 -11.30 6.25 -18.41
CA MET A 112 -12.19 6.27 -17.26
C MET A 112 -11.44 6.61 -15.96
N MET A 113 -10.29 5.99 -15.73
CA MET A 113 -9.56 6.13 -14.47
C MET A 113 -8.85 7.47 -14.33
N TRP A 114 -8.30 8.02 -15.41
CA TRP A 114 -7.49 9.25 -15.39
C TRP A 114 -8.16 10.41 -14.63
N PRO A 115 -9.35 10.91 -15.03
CA PRO A 115 -9.95 12.07 -14.37
C PRO A 115 -10.35 11.78 -12.91
N ARG A 116 -10.68 10.53 -12.58
CA ARG A 116 -11.02 10.10 -11.22
C ARG A 116 -9.80 10.11 -10.31
N LEU A 117 -8.67 9.57 -10.78
CA LEU A 117 -7.41 9.55 -10.04
C LEU A 117 -6.87 10.97 -9.79
N VAL A 118 -7.01 11.88 -10.76
CA VAL A 118 -6.66 13.29 -10.56
C VAL A 118 -7.52 13.92 -9.45
N LEU A 119 -8.84 13.75 -9.48
CA LEU A 119 -9.71 14.29 -8.44
C LEU A 119 -9.46 13.67 -7.05
N LEU A 120 -9.18 12.37 -7.00
CA LEU A 120 -8.79 11.68 -5.75
C LEU A 120 -7.51 12.30 -5.19
N ARG A 121 -6.50 12.54 -6.03
CA ARG A 121 -5.26 13.22 -5.61
C ARG A 121 -5.53 14.61 -5.05
N GLU A 122 -6.44 15.38 -5.64
CA GLU A 122 -6.83 16.71 -5.14
C GLU A 122 -7.50 16.64 -3.75
N LEU A 123 -8.36 15.65 -3.53
CA LEU A 123 -9.02 15.42 -2.24
C LEU A 123 -8.04 14.98 -1.14
N MET A 124 -6.98 14.25 -1.49
CA MET A 124 -6.06 13.69 -0.52
C MET A 124 -5.27 14.74 0.29
N ALA A 125 -5.11 14.50 1.59
CA ALA A 125 -4.18 15.25 2.44
C ALA A 125 -2.73 14.99 2.03
N GLN A 126 -1.82 15.90 2.38
CA GLN A 126 -0.38 15.76 2.07
C GLN A 126 0.24 14.49 2.68
N GLN A 127 -0.25 14.08 3.85
CA GLN A 127 0.15 12.84 4.53
C GLN A 127 -0.77 11.66 4.18
N GLY A 128 -1.63 11.79 3.18
CA GLY A 128 -2.59 10.76 2.81
C GLY A 128 -2.02 9.71 1.86
N SER A 129 -2.72 8.59 1.74
CA SER A 129 -2.39 7.49 0.80
C SER A 129 -3.58 7.02 0.00
N ILE A 130 -3.31 6.49 -1.19
CA ILE A 130 -4.27 5.78 -2.04
C ILE A 130 -3.85 4.31 -2.18
N TRP A 131 -4.84 3.44 -2.08
CA TRP A 131 -4.73 1.98 -2.14
C TRP A 131 -5.70 1.48 -3.20
N ILE A 132 -5.20 0.74 -4.19
CA ILE A 132 -6.00 0.30 -5.35
C ILE A 132 -5.82 -1.20 -5.53
N THR A 133 -6.91 -1.95 -5.46
CA THR A 133 -6.94 -3.39 -5.75
C THR A 133 -7.10 -3.64 -7.25
N LEU A 134 -6.28 -4.52 -7.80
CA LEU A 134 -6.21 -4.84 -9.23
C LEU A 134 -5.74 -6.29 -9.42
N ASP A 135 -6.11 -6.90 -10.54
CA ASP A 135 -5.47 -8.12 -11.05
C ASP A 135 -4.37 -7.78 -12.09
N ASP A 136 -3.86 -8.80 -12.77
CA ASP A 136 -2.82 -8.66 -13.79
C ASP A 136 -3.24 -7.85 -15.02
N ASN A 137 -4.53 -7.68 -15.31
CA ASN A 137 -4.99 -6.99 -16.53
C ASN A 137 -4.63 -5.50 -16.51
N GLU A 138 -4.76 -4.84 -15.36
CA GLU A 138 -4.61 -3.38 -15.26
C GLU A 138 -3.58 -2.90 -14.24
N VAL A 139 -2.97 -3.79 -13.43
CA VAL A 139 -1.96 -3.39 -12.43
C VAL A 139 -0.81 -2.57 -13.04
N HIS A 140 -0.34 -2.93 -14.23
CA HIS A 140 0.76 -2.22 -14.89
C HIS A 140 0.32 -0.88 -15.49
N HIS A 141 -0.85 -0.80 -16.12
CA HIS A 141 -1.37 0.46 -16.67
C HIS A 141 -1.72 1.43 -15.54
N ALA A 142 -2.36 0.95 -14.47
CA ALA A 142 -2.64 1.73 -13.27
C ALA A 142 -1.35 2.27 -12.64
N ARG A 143 -0.31 1.42 -12.53
CA ARG A 143 1.00 1.82 -12.02
C ARG A 143 1.59 2.99 -12.82
N MET A 144 1.57 2.91 -14.15
CA MET A 144 2.10 3.97 -15.01
C MET A 144 1.29 5.27 -14.90
N VAL A 145 -0.04 5.20 -14.84
CA VAL A 145 -0.88 6.39 -14.65
C VAL A 145 -0.69 7.02 -13.28
N LEU A 146 -0.55 6.22 -12.23
CA LEU A 146 -0.25 6.72 -10.89
C LEU A 146 1.13 7.36 -10.82
N ASP A 147 2.15 6.79 -11.47
CA ASP A 147 3.48 7.40 -11.56
C ASP A 147 3.41 8.78 -12.23
N GLU A 148 2.56 8.98 -13.25
CA GLU A 148 2.39 10.27 -13.92
C GLU A 148 1.57 11.27 -13.08
N ILE A 149 0.50 10.83 -12.41
CA ILE A 149 -0.40 11.70 -11.62
C ILE A 149 0.19 12.04 -10.24
N PHE A 150 0.77 11.06 -9.56
CA PHE A 150 1.30 11.20 -8.19
C PHE A 150 2.80 11.45 -8.15
N GLY A 151 3.54 11.13 -9.21
CA GLY A 151 5.01 11.10 -9.21
C GLY A 151 5.53 9.72 -8.80
N ALA A 152 6.46 9.17 -9.59
CA ALA A 152 7.01 7.83 -9.37
C ALA A 152 7.73 7.68 -8.02
N GLU A 153 8.30 8.78 -7.50
CA GLU A 153 8.93 8.84 -6.19
C GLU A 153 7.94 8.61 -5.04
N ASN A 154 6.64 8.82 -5.29
CA ASN A 154 5.59 8.67 -4.29
C ASN A 154 4.99 7.26 -4.21
N PHE A 155 5.45 6.34 -5.07
CA PHE A 155 5.12 4.93 -4.96
C PHE A 155 5.66 4.34 -3.65
N VAL A 156 4.79 3.73 -2.86
CA VAL A 156 5.14 3.12 -1.58
C VAL A 156 5.52 1.66 -1.78
N ALA A 157 4.56 0.84 -2.25
CA ALA A 157 4.71 -0.59 -2.41
C ALA A 157 3.61 -1.18 -3.30
N THR A 158 3.86 -2.38 -3.80
CA THR A 158 2.82 -3.29 -4.30
C THR A 158 2.67 -4.40 -3.26
N CYS A 159 1.51 -4.49 -2.62
CA CYS A 159 1.17 -5.60 -1.75
C CYS A 159 0.57 -6.73 -2.60
N VAL A 160 0.93 -7.97 -2.29
CA VAL A 160 0.33 -9.16 -2.92
C VAL A 160 -0.77 -9.65 -2.01
N TRP A 161 -2.00 -9.70 -2.53
CA TRP A 161 -3.16 -10.21 -1.81
C TRP A 161 -3.46 -11.63 -2.28
N HIS A 162 -3.06 -12.62 -1.47
CA HIS A 162 -3.40 -14.02 -1.71
C HIS A 162 -4.90 -14.24 -1.50
N LYS A 163 -5.62 -14.56 -2.58
CA LYS A 163 -7.10 -14.61 -2.62
C LYS A 163 -7.67 -16.03 -2.68
N MET A 164 -6.85 -17.05 -2.92
CA MET A 164 -7.28 -18.45 -2.96
C MET A 164 -6.38 -19.34 -2.12
N ASP A 165 -6.96 -20.20 -1.29
CA ASP A 165 -6.18 -21.11 -0.44
C ASP A 165 -5.65 -22.36 -1.17
N SER A 166 -6.26 -22.74 -2.29
CA SER A 166 -5.98 -23.98 -3.01
C SER A 166 -5.55 -23.71 -4.45
N PRO A 167 -4.47 -24.36 -4.93
CA PRO A 167 -4.08 -24.26 -6.33
C PRO A 167 -5.17 -24.75 -7.29
N LYS A 168 -5.30 -24.10 -8.43
CA LYS A 168 -6.14 -24.54 -9.56
C LYS A 168 -5.44 -25.69 -10.29
N ASN A 169 -5.87 -26.92 -10.03
CA ASN A 169 -5.34 -28.11 -10.72
C ASN A 169 -5.60 -28.12 -12.24
N THR A 170 -6.52 -27.29 -12.72
CA THR A 170 -6.83 -27.11 -14.15
C THR A 170 -6.03 -25.98 -14.80
N ALA A 171 -5.14 -25.30 -14.06
CA ALA A 171 -4.30 -24.25 -14.64
C ALA A 171 -3.35 -24.86 -15.67
N GLU A 172 -3.27 -24.23 -16.85
CA GLU A 172 -2.37 -24.66 -17.92
C GLU A 172 -0.90 -24.29 -17.64
N PHE A 173 -0.69 -23.13 -17.01
CA PHE A 173 0.63 -22.60 -16.66
C PHE A 173 0.80 -22.52 -15.14
N PHE A 174 0.56 -21.35 -14.56
CA PHE A 174 0.59 -21.12 -13.12
C PHE A 174 -0.84 -21.00 -12.59
N SER A 175 -1.07 -21.52 -11.40
CA SER A 175 -2.29 -21.24 -10.66
C SER A 175 -2.20 -19.83 -10.08
N GLU A 176 -2.74 -18.85 -10.79
CA GLU A 176 -2.89 -17.48 -10.30
C GLU A 176 -3.82 -17.47 -9.08
N ASP A 177 -3.26 -17.21 -7.90
CA ASP A 177 -3.94 -17.25 -6.59
C ASP A 177 -3.84 -15.93 -5.81
N HIS A 178 -3.34 -14.87 -6.45
CA HIS A 178 -3.22 -13.54 -5.87
C HIS A 178 -3.80 -12.44 -6.76
N ASP A 179 -4.04 -11.30 -6.13
CA ASP A 179 -4.24 -9.99 -6.73
C ASP A 179 -3.19 -9.01 -6.16
N TYR A 180 -3.21 -7.78 -6.64
CA TYR A 180 -2.30 -6.73 -6.24
C TYR A 180 -3.03 -5.60 -5.53
N VAL A 181 -2.35 -4.97 -4.58
CA VAL A 181 -2.75 -3.69 -4.00
C VAL A 181 -1.64 -2.69 -4.22
N LEU A 182 -1.85 -1.72 -5.12
CA LEU A 182 -0.92 -0.63 -5.34
C LEU A 182 -1.09 0.43 -4.26
N VAL A 183 0.02 0.86 -3.65
CA VAL A 183 0.02 1.87 -2.58
C VAL A 183 0.87 3.07 -3.00
N TYR A 184 0.26 4.27 -2.98
CA TYR A 184 0.94 5.55 -3.16
C TYR A 184 0.66 6.48 -1.99
N GLY A 185 1.67 7.25 -1.58
CA GLY A 185 1.45 8.44 -0.75
C GLY A 185 1.16 9.64 -1.65
N LYS A 186 0.45 10.67 -1.15
CA LYS A 186 0.45 11.98 -1.85
C LYS A 186 1.83 12.61 -1.81
N ASP A 187 2.51 12.48 -0.67
CA ASP A 187 3.92 12.78 -0.45
C ASP A 187 4.51 11.65 0.40
N LYS A 188 5.24 10.72 -0.25
CA LYS A 188 5.82 9.54 0.42
C LYS A 188 6.80 9.91 1.53
N GLN A 189 7.47 11.06 1.43
CA GLN A 189 8.42 11.47 2.46
C GLN A 189 7.72 11.79 3.77
N LYS A 190 6.47 12.26 3.71
CA LYS A 190 5.64 12.59 4.88
C LYS A 190 4.71 11.47 5.31
N TRP A 191 4.22 10.66 4.38
CA TRP A 191 3.32 9.55 4.69
C TRP A 191 4.00 8.45 5.52
N ARG A 192 3.31 7.92 6.53
CA ARG A 192 3.73 6.74 7.29
C ARG A 192 2.52 5.83 7.52
N PRO A 193 2.68 4.50 7.46
CA PRO A 193 1.60 3.59 7.82
C PRO A 193 1.37 3.64 9.34
N ASN A 194 0.11 3.51 9.74
CA ASN A 194 -0.23 3.34 11.15
C ASN A 194 0.23 1.95 11.62
N LEU A 195 0.87 1.90 12.78
CA LEU A 195 1.27 0.65 13.40
C LEU A 195 0.05 -0.03 14.03
N LEU A 196 -0.07 -1.34 13.81
CA LEU A 196 -1.07 -2.16 14.49
C LEU A 196 -0.67 -2.32 15.96
N LYS A 197 -1.67 -2.40 16.84
CA LYS A 197 -1.44 -2.79 18.23
C LYS A 197 -0.91 -4.23 18.27
N ARG A 198 -0.02 -4.50 19.22
CA ARG A 198 0.47 -5.85 19.46
C ARG A 198 -0.68 -6.73 19.94
N THR A 199 -0.74 -7.96 19.45
CA THR A 199 -1.72 -8.96 19.88
C THR A 199 -1.20 -9.73 21.10
N VAL A 200 -2.12 -10.39 21.82
CA VAL A 200 -1.75 -11.26 22.96
C VAL A 200 -0.75 -12.33 22.54
N ASP A 201 -0.92 -12.93 21.36
CA ASP A 201 0.01 -13.94 20.82
C ASP A 201 1.39 -13.37 20.45
N MET A 202 1.47 -12.09 20.10
CA MET A 202 2.75 -11.42 19.89
C MET A 202 3.45 -11.14 21.22
N ASP A 203 2.69 -10.76 22.24
CA ASP A 203 3.20 -10.49 23.59
C ASP A 203 3.62 -11.76 24.32
N ALA A 204 2.92 -12.88 24.12
CA ALA A 204 3.26 -14.19 24.70
C ALA A 204 4.63 -14.74 24.24
N ARG A 205 5.26 -14.13 23.24
CA ARG A 205 6.62 -14.48 22.77
C ARG A 205 7.73 -13.81 23.59
N TYR A 206 7.36 -12.90 24.49
CA TYR A 206 8.26 -12.17 25.36
C TYR A 206 8.10 -12.74 26.77
N ASP A 207 9.23 -12.92 27.45
CA ASP A 207 9.29 -13.47 28.80
C ASP A 207 10.29 -12.65 29.63
N ASN A 208 10.28 -12.82 30.95
CA ASN A 208 11.19 -12.12 31.84
C ASN A 208 11.85 -13.10 32.81
N ALA A 209 12.55 -14.10 32.26
CA ALA A 209 13.11 -15.21 33.01
C ALA A 209 14.21 -14.80 34.01
N ASP A 210 14.77 -13.61 33.87
CA ASP A 210 15.83 -13.04 34.71
C ASP A 210 15.36 -11.88 35.59
N GLU A 211 14.05 -11.68 35.70
CA GLU A 211 13.42 -10.61 36.51
C GLU A 211 13.94 -9.19 36.17
N ASP A 212 14.21 -8.94 34.88
CA ASP A 212 14.69 -7.65 34.39
C ASP A 212 13.67 -6.52 34.73
N PRO A 213 14.10 -5.41 35.37
CA PRO A 213 13.22 -4.30 35.73
C PRO A 213 12.59 -3.58 34.51
N ARG A 214 13.08 -3.82 33.29
CA ARG A 214 12.55 -3.27 32.03
C ARG A 214 11.34 -4.04 31.51
N GLY A 215 11.01 -5.17 32.12
CA GLY A 215 9.86 -6.00 31.79
C GLY A 215 10.16 -7.07 30.73
N PRO A 216 9.12 -7.74 30.19
CA PRO A 216 9.26 -8.86 29.28
C PRO A 216 10.07 -8.52 28.02
N TRP A 217 11.04 -9.36 27.72
CA TRP A 217 11.95 -9.23 26.60
C TRP A 217 12.01 -10.54 25.81
N LYS A 218 12.67 -10.51 24.66
CA LYS A 218 12.92 -11.71 23.86
C LYS A 218 14.35 -11.68 23.38
N ALA A 219 15.09 -12.75 23.64
CA ALA A 219 16.44 -12.94 23.12
C ALA A 219 16.42 -12.77 21.59
N SER A 220 17.35 -11.98 21.06
CA SER A 220 17.53 -11.78 19.63
C SER A 220 18.98 -12.00 19.28
N ASP A 221 19.24 -12.57 18.10
CA ASP A 221 20.62 -12.79 17.69
C ASP A 221 21.42 -11.48 17.65
N LEU A 222 22.58 -11.50 18.31
CA LEU A 222 23.54 -10.40 18.28
C LEU A 222 24.40 -10.42 17.01
N SER A 223 24.28 -11.46 16.16
CA SER A 223 25.01 -11.55 14.89
C SER A 223 24.06 -11.43 13.68
N ALA A 224 24.55 -10.84 12.59
CA ALA A 224 23.83 -10.75 11.32
C ALA A 224 24.76 -10.84 10.12
N ARG A 225 24.23 -11.17 8.93
CA ARG A 225 25.00 -11.39 7.69
C ARG A 225 25.56 -10.12 7.02
N ASN A 226 25.34 -8.94 7.61
CA ASN A 226 25.81 -7.68 7.03
C ASN A 226 27.25 -7.41 7.47
N PHE A 227 28.16 -7.26 6.50
CA PHE A 227 29.56 -6.93 6.79
C PHE A 227 29.64 -5.67 7.64
N TYR A 228 30.39 -5.80 8.75
CA TYR A 228 30.70 -4.70 9.63
C TYR A 228 32.15 -4.84 10.10
N SER A 229 32.99 -3.87 9.79
CA SER A 229 34.44 -3.94 10.03
C SER A 229 34.81 -4.09 11.50
N GLU A 230 33.99 -3.56 12.42
CA GLU A 230 34.19 -3.68 13.87
C GLU A 230 33.34 -4.80 14.49
N GLY A 231 32.68 -5.61 13.66
CA GLY A 231 31.78 -6.70 14.09
C GLY A 231 32.48 -8.03 14.33
N THR A 232 33.81 -8.06 14.31
CA THR A 232 34.60 -9.29 14.50
C THR A 232 35.52 -9.11 15.70
N TYR A 233 35.13 -9.69 16.84
CA TYR A 233 35.92 -9.69 18.07
C TYR A 233 35.50 -10.89 18.93
N ALA A 234 36.42 -11.31 19.79
CA ALA A 234 36.17 -12.38 20.74
C ALA A 234 35.33 -11.90 21.91
N ILE A 235 34.44 -12.76 22.40
CA ILE A 235 33.57 -12.50 23.54
C ILE A 235 33.79 -13.60 24.59
N ARG A 236 34.03 -13.21 25.85
CA ARG A 236 34.10 -14.13 26.98
C ARG A 236 32.76 -14.18 27.71
N CYS A 237 32.16 -15.37 27.77
CA CYS A 237 30.94 -15.62 28.53
C CYS A 237 31.22 -15.61 30.05
N PRO A 238 30.19 -15.34 30.90
CA PRO A 238 30.29 -15.48 32.35
C PRO A 238 30.78 -16.86 32.83
N SER A 239 30.45 -17.94 32.11
CA SER A 239 30.93 -19.30 32.37
C SER A 239 32.45 -19.48 32.19
N GLY A 240 33.14 -18.50 31.59
CA GLY A 240 34.54 -18.56 31.22
C GLY A 240 34.80 -19.02 29.78
N ARG A 241 33.79 -19.55 29.08
CA ARG A 241 33.85 -19.89 27.64
C ARG A 241 34.23 -18.67 26.80
N VAL A 242 35.06 -18.87 25.78
CA VAL A 242 35.40 -17.83 24.79
C VAL A 242 34.75 -18.17 23.46
N ILE A 243 34.09 -17.18 22.88
CA ILE A 243 33.55 -17.20 21.53
C ILE A 243 34.50 -16.34 20.70
N GLU A 244 35.31 -16.98 19.85
CA GLU A 244 36.35 -16.31 19.05
C GLU A 244 35.80 -15.26 18.07
N GLY A 245 34.55 -15.44 17.65
CA GLY A 245 33.86 -14.53 16.76
C GLY A 245 32.44 -15.01 16.41
N PRO A 246 31.70 -14.22 15.63
CA PRO A 246 30.37 -14.59 15.18
C PRO A 246 30.42 -15.81 14.24
N PRO A 247 29.28 -16.50 14.01
CA PRO A 247 29.22 -17.61 13.06
C PRO A 247 29.77 -17.23 11.67
N PRO A 248 30.42 -18.15 10.94
CA PRO A 248 30.97 -17.85 9.62
C PRO A 248 29.98 -17.15 8.69
N GLY A 249 30.42 -16.05 8.06
CA GLY A 249 29.58 -15.21 7.20
C GLY A 249 28.67 -14.22 7.94
N ASN A 250 28.71 -14.18 9.27
CA ASN A 250 28.03 -13.19 10.09
C ASN A 250 29.03 -12.27 10.80
N TYR A 251 28.51 -11.17 11.32
CA TYR A 251 29.23 -10.13 12.06
C TYR A 251 28.40 -9.76 13.29
N TRP A 252 29.04 -9.44 14.42
CA TRP A 252 28.33 -8.86 15.56
C TRP A 252 27.68 -7.55 15.14
N ARG A 253 26.43 -7.33 15.57
CA ARG A 253 25.61 -6.16 15.19
C ARG A 253 26.09 -4.86 15.85
N VAL A 254 26.98 -4.95 16.83
CA VAL A 254 27.54 -3.83 17.58
C VAL A 254 29.05 -4.02 17.73
N LYS A 255 29.80 -2.91 17.82
CA LYS A 255 31.23 -2.94 18.14
C LYS A 255 31.49 -3.35 19.59
N GLU A 256 32.70 -3.82 19.86
CA GLU A 256 33.11 -4.35 21.16
C GLU A 256 32.85 -3.39 22.34
N SER A 257 33.13 -2.10 22.17
CA SER A 257 32.85 -1.10 23.21
C SER A 257 31.37 -1.03 23.57
N LYS A 258 30.50 -0.98 22.55
CA LYS A 258 29.05 -0.94 22.76
C LYS A 258 28.52 -2.25 23.33
N PHE A 259 29.11 -3.39 22.96
CA PHE A 259 28.81 -4.68 23.58
C PHE A 259 29.11 -4.67 25.08
N LYS A 260 30.28 -4.15 25.48
CA LYS A 260 30.65 -4.04 26.91
C LYS A 260 29.67 -3.15 27.68
N ASP A 261 29.23 -2.04 27.10
CA ASP A 261 28.20 -1.17 27.71
C ASP A 261 26.87 -1.92 27.86
N MET A 262 26.42 -2.61 26.81
CA MET A 262 25.18 -3.40 26.88
C MET A 262 25.28 -4.51 27.93
N ASN A 263 26.43 -5.16 28.04
CA ASN A 263 26.64 -6.21 29.02
C ASN A 263 26.65 -5.65 30.46
N SER A 264 27.25 -4.49 30.70
CA SER A 264 27.24 -3.85 32.03
C SER A 264 25.85 -3.29 32.39
N GLU A 265 25.06 -2.89 31.40
CA GLU A 265 23.64 -2.53 31.54
C GLU A 265 22.71 -3.75 31.68
N GLY A 266 23.25 -4.98 31.74
CA GLY A 266 22.48 -6.22 31.84
C GLY A 266 21.60 -6.50 30.62
N ARG A 267 21.94 -5.99 29.44
CA ARG A 267 21.17 -6.15 28.19
C ARG A 267 21.60 -7.34 27.33
N ILE A 268 22.62 -8.07 27.78
CA ILE A 268 23.10 -9.27 27.10
C ILE A 268 22.64 -10.47 27.91
N TRP A 269 21.85 -11.32 27.27
CA TRP A 269 21.41 -12.56 27.85
C TRP A 269 22.43 -13.67 27.58
N TRP A 270 22.87 -14.33 28.65
CA TRP A 270 23.86 -15.40 28.60
C TRP A 270 23.26 -16.80 28.80
N GLY A 271 21.93 -16.92 28.84
CA GLY A 271 21.27 -18.13 29.33
C GLY A 271 21.38 -18.28 30.85
N LEU A 272 20.56 -19.16 31.41
CA LEU A 272 20.53 -19.45 32.85
C LEU A 272 21.91 -19.90 33.37
N ASP A 273 22.67 -20.61 32.52
CA ASP A 273 23.96 -21.20 32.87
C ASP A 273 25.14 -20.25 32.56
N GLY A 274 24.87 -19.05 32.03
CA GLY A 274 25.90 -18.08 31.65
C GLY A 274 26.80 -18.50 30.49
N ASN A 275 26.38 -19.47 29.67
CA ASN A 275 27.20 -20.13 28.65
C ASN A 275 26.67 -20.01 27.21
N ASN A 276 25.54 -19.33 27.01
CA ASN A 276 24.98 -19.12 25.67
C ASN A 276 25.83 -18.16 24.84
N VAL A 277 25.63 -18.24 23.53
CA VAL A 277 26.02 -17.16 22.61
C VAL A 277 25.22 -15.91 23.00
N PRO A 278 25.85 -14.72 23.08
CA PRO A 278 25.18 -13.52 23.52
C PRO A 278 23.98 -13.18 22.62
N ALA A 279 22.87 -12.87 23.26
CA ALA A 279 21.60 -12.47 22.64
C ALA A 279 21.00 -11.25 23.36
#